data_AF-G9L1T6-F1
#
_entry.id   AF-G9L1T6-F1
#
_cell.length_a   1.000
_cell.length_b   1.000
_cell.length_c   1.000
_cell.angle_alpha   90.00
_cell.angle_beta   90.00
_cell.angle_gamma   90.00
#
_symmetry.space_group_name_H-M   'P 1'
#
loop_
_entity.id
_entity.type
_entity.pdbx_description
1 polymer ?
#
loop_
_entity_poly.entity_id
_entity_poly.type
_entity_poly.pdbx_seq_one_letter_code
_entity_poly.pdbx_strand_id
1 'polypeptide(L)' 'AGFMAVISMDKPGENFLPIYDTKRRFALHRITLEAKYKLYKVRKIFVGTKGIPHLVTHEVRTIRYPDPL' A
#
# COMPACT_ATOMS: atom_id res chain seq x y z
N ALA A 1 6.83 7.18 -6.37
CA ALA A 1 6.11 5.93 -6.08
C ALA A 1 6.97 5.09 -5.15
N GLY A 2 6.38 4.50 -4.10
CA GLY A 2 7.08 3.68 -3.11
C GLY A 2 6.93 2.19 -3.36
N PHE A 3 7.53 1.37 -2.48
CA PHE A 3 7.38 -0.08 -2.50
C PHE A 3 5.90 -0.49 -2.38
N MET A 4 5.47 -1.46 -3.19
CA MET A 4 4.07 -1.96 -3.25
C MET A 4 3.01 -0.93 -3.69
N ALA A 5 3.40 0.16 -4.34
CA ALA A 5 2.44 1.11 -4.93
C ALA A 5 1.88 0.62 -6.26
N VAL A 6 0.56 0.71 -6.48
CA VAL A 6 -0.01 0.47 -7.82
C VAL A 6 0.19 1.71 -8.68
N ILE A 7 0.83 1.55 -9.83
CA ILE A 7 1.00 2.58 -10.86
C ILE A 7 0.13 2.19 -12.04
N SER A 8 -0.92 2.95 -12.32
CA SER A 8 -1.81 2.76 -13.47
C SER A 8 -1.49 3.77 -14.57
N MET A 9 -1.46 3.31 -15.83
CA MET A 9 -1.34 4.18 -17.00
C MET A 9 -2.62 4.09 -17.84
N ASP A 10 -3.32 5.20 -18.02
CA ASP A 10 -4.62 5.25 -18.73
C ASP A 10 -4.52 4.81 -20.20
N LYS A 11 -3.35 5.01 -20.83
CA LYS A 11 -2.98 4.46 -22.13
C LYS A 11 -1.58 3.88 -21.95
N PRO A 12 -1.31 2.57 -22.13
CA PRO A 12 -2.09 1.47 -22.74
C PRO A 12 -3.09 0.71 -21.82
N GLY A 13 -3.54 1.28 -20.70
CA GLY A 13 -4.47 0.61 -19.78
C GLY A 13 -3.78 -0.47 -18.92
N GLU A 14 -2.48 -0.33 -18.72
CA GLU A 14 -1.66 -1.28 -17.97
C GLU A 14 -1.37 -0.78 -16.55
N ASN A 15 -1.36 -1.73 -15.61
CA ASN A 15 -1.05 -1.47 -14.21
C ASN A 15 0.24 -2.17 -13.82
N PHE A 16 1.04 -1.51 -12.99
CA PHE A 16 2.35 -1.98 -12.56
C PHE A 16 2.51 -1.89 -11.05
N LEU A 17 3.24 -2.85 -10.49
CA LEU A 17 3.66 -2.91 -9.11
C LEU A 17 5.20 -2.85 -9.07
N PRO A 18 5.80 -1.79 -8.51
CA PRO A 18 7.22 -1.73 -8.26
C PRO A 18 7.57 -2.62 -7.05
N ILE A 19 8.31 -3.68 -7.32
CA ILE A 19 8.82 -4.66 -6.35
C ILE A 19 10.35 -4.60 -6.29
N TYR A 20 10.95 -5.14 -5.23
CA TYR A 20 12.40 -5.28 -5.17
C TYR A 20 12.84 -6.59 -5.81
N ASP A 21 13.78 -6.50 -6.75
CA ASP A 21 14.54 -7.65 -7.24
C ASP A 21 15.55 -8.11 -6.17
N THR A 22 16.13 -9.30 -6.37
CA THR A 22 17.21 -9.92 -5.57
C THR A 22 18.35 -8.97 -5.23
N LYS A 23 18.63 -7.99 -6.10
CA LYS A 23 19.67 -6.95 -5.91
C LYS A 23 19.16 -5.66 -5.25
N ARG A 24 17.96 -5.68 -4.64
CA ARG A 24 17.27 -4.52 -4.01
C ARG A 24 17.03 -3.34 -4.95
N ARG A 25 16.92 -3.58 -6.26
CA ARG A 25 16.52 -2.56 -7.24
C ARG A 25 15.03 -2.64 -7.48
N PHE A 26 14.40 -1.52 -7.83
CA PHE A 26 12.99 -1.54 -8.24
C PHE A 26 12.87 -2.21 -9.61
N ALA A 27 12.01 -3.23 -9.68
CA ALA A 27 11.55 -3.87 -10.90
C ALA A 27 10.04 -3.61 -11.05
N LEU A 28 9.58 -3.30 -12.25
CA LEU A 28 8.16 -3.12 -12.54
C LEU A 28 7.54 -4.46 -12.90
N HIS A 29 6.60 -4.92 -12.08
CA HIS A 29 5.81 -6.11 -12.33
C HIS A 29 4.45 -5.71 -12.88
N ARG A 30 4.06 -6.22 -14.05
CA ARG A 30 2.73 -5.95 -14.63
C ARG A 30 1.67 -6.75 -13.87
N ILE A 31 0.59 -6.07 -13.48
CA ILE A 31 -0.52 -6.65 -12.71
C ILE A 31 -1.87 -6.35 -13.37
N THR A 32 -2.85 -7.25 -13.20
CA THR A 32 -4.18 -7.12 -13.85
C THR A 32 -5.29 -6.97 -12.81
N LEU A 33 -5.59 -8.03 -12.05
CA LEU A 33 -6.65 -8.03 -11.03
C LEU A 33 -6.21 -7.36 -9.72
N GLU A 34 -4.92 -7.47 -9.39
CA GLU A 34 -4.35 -6.98 -8.14
C GLU A 34 -4.32 -5.45 -8.05
N ALA A 35 -4.49 -4.76 -9.19
CA ALA A 35 -4.53 -3.30 -9.22
C ALA A 35 -5.70 -2.71 -8.39
N LYS A 36 -6.71 -3.53 -8.06
CA LYS A 36 -7.85 -3.10 -7.23
C LYS A 36 -7.50 -2.95 -5.75
N TYR A 37 -6.46 -3.63 -5.26
CA TYR A 37 -6.08 -3.60 -3.87
C TYR A 37 -4.62 -3.22 -3.69
N LYS A 38 -4.25 -2.84 -2.47
CA LYS A 38 -2.88 -2.49 -2.13
C LYS A 38 -2.55 -2.98 -0.74
N LEU A 39 -1.38 -3.60 -0.63
CA LEU A 39 -0.86 -4.09 0.63
C LEU A 39 -0.09 -2.97 1.35
N TYR A 40 -0.39 -2.80 2.64
CA TYR A 40 0.27 -1.81 3.47
C TYR A 40 0.93 -2.48 4.65
N LYS A 41 2.19 -2.12 4.91
CA LYS A 41 2.81 -2.38 6.21
C LYS A 41 2.25 -1.41 7.25
N VAL A 42 1.73 -1.96 8.34
CA VAL A 42 1.34 -1.23 9.55
C VAL A 42 2.60 -0.72 10.24
N ARG A 43 2.61 0.58 10.57
CA ARG A 43 3.69 1.23 11.32
C ARG A 43 3.37 1.45 12.78
N LYS A 44 2.16 1.91 13.06
CA LYS A 44 1.72 2.25 14.42
C LYS A 44 0.21 2.11 14.52
N ILE A 45 -0.26 1.60 15.64
CA ILE A 45 -1.65 1.64 16.06
C ILE A 45 -1.74 2.56 17.28
N PHE A 46 -2.73 3.43 17.33
CA PHE A 46 -2.95 4.32 18.47
C PHE A 46 -4.43 4.66 18.61
N VAL A 47 -4.84 5.03 19.82
CA VAL A 47 -6.19 5.50 20.10
C VAL A 47 -6.22 7.02 19.97
N GLY A 48 -7.06 7.51 19.07
CA GLY A 48 -7.25 8.94 18.82
C GLY A 48 -8.31 9.54 19.74
N THR A 49 -8.73 10.76 19.40
CA THR A 49 -9.84 11.45 20.08
C THR A 49 -11.11 10.59 20.06
N LYS A 50 -11.90 10.64 21.14
CA LYS A 50 -13.13 9.87 21.30
C LYS A 50 -12.94 8.35 21.35
N GLY A 51 -11.74 7.88 21.70
CA GLY A 51 -11.47 6.44 21.87
C GLY A 51 -11.40 5.66 20.55
N ILE A 52 -11.29 6.33 19.40
CA ILE A 52 -11.31 5.68 18.09
C ILE A 52 -9.91 5.09 17.80
N PRO A 53 -9.79 3.78 17.49
CA PRO A 53 -8.51 3.20 17.11
C PRO A 53 -8.14 3.62 15.68
N HIS A 54 -6.89 4.03 15.51
CA HIS A 54 -6.27 4.44 14.26
C HIS A 54 -5.05 3.58 13.96
N LEU A 55 -4.92 3.17 12.70
CA LEU A 55 -3.79 2.45 12.15
C LEU A 55 -3.08 3.31 11.13
N VAL A 56 -1.79 3.55 11.34
CA VAL A 56 -0.93 4.31 10.42
C VAL A 56 -0.10 3.34 9.60
N THR A 57 -0.16 3.53 8.29
CA THR A 57 0.63 2.76 7.32
C THR A 57 1.98 3.43 7.02
N HIS A 58 2.91 2.69 6.43
CA HIS A 58 4.20 3.24 5.99
C HIS A 58 4.09 4.38 4.95
N GLU A 59 2.99 4.45 4.20
CA GLU A 59 2.68 5.55 3.29
C GLU A 59 1.92 6.71 3.95
N VAL A 60 1.93 6.77 5.28
CA VAL A 60 1.31 7.86 6.05
C VAL A 60 -0.22 7.91 5.89
N ARG A 61 -0.85 6.85 5.35
CA ARG A 61 -2.31 6.70 5.39
C ARG A 61 -2.76 6.28 6.78
N THR A 62 -3.84 6.89 7.26
CA THR A 62 -4.48 6.56 8.54
C THR A 62 -5.82 5.87 8.29
N ILE A 63 -5.97 4.65 8.77
CA ILE A 63 -7.18 3.83 8.67
C ILE A 63 -7.85 3.79 10.05
N ARG A 64 -9.16 4.01 10.11
CA ARG A 64 -9.94 3.96 11.36
C ARG A 64 -10.54 2.58 11.54
N TYR A 65 -10.73 2.18 12.79
CA TYR A 65 -11.31 0.87 13.13
C TYR A 65 -10.57 -0.30 12.48
N PRO A 66 -9.24 -0.41 12.68
CA PRO A 66 -8.51 -1.59 12.27
C PRO A 66 -8.99 -2.83 13.03
N ASP A 67 -8.68 -4.00 12.48
CA ASP A 67 -8.85 -5.27 13.18
C ASP A 67 -8.10 -5.21 14.54
N PRO A 68 -8.71 -5.68 15.65
CA PRO A 68 -8.09 -5.65 16.97
C PRO A 68 -6.96 -6.68 17.19
N LEU A 69 -6.75 -7.62 16.24
CA LEU A 69 -5.76 -8.71 16.35
C LEU A 69 -4.31 -8.29 16.03
#